data_AF-H0EMZ2-F1
#
_entry.id   AF-H0EMZ2-F1
#
_cell.length_a   1.000
_cell.length_b   1.000
_cell.length_c   1.000
_cell.angle_alpha   90.00
_cell.angle_beta   90.00
_cell.angle_gamma   90.00
#
_symmetry.space_group_name_H-M   'P 1'
#
loop_
_entity.id
_entity.type
_entity.pdbx_description
1 polymer ?
#
loop_
_entity_poly.entity_id
_entity_poly.type
_entity_poly.pdbx_seq_one_letter_code
_entity_poly.pdbx_strand_id
1 'polypeptide(L)'
;MEYFQGLLFLTTNRIGQIDDAFLSRVHVVIGYAPLDEPKRKRIWNGFFRKLEHDMATPNRDGPKIEVTLSWNGREIRNAFQTAISLAGYEAATDPKWSPEKTIDVQQEHFASVVMMSREFHSYMDSIGEQDEADRARARLERNDEHMLGGQSV
;
A
#
# COMPACT_ATOMS: atom_id res chain seq x y z
N MET A 1 -20.00 3.69 -35.10
CA MET A 1 -19.43 3.53 -33.76
C MET A 1 -20.28 2.54 -33.02
N GLU A 2 -19.71 1.39 -32.68
CA GLU A 2 -20.40 0.42 -31.83
C GLU A 2 -20.35 0.93 -30.39
N TYR A 3 -21.51 1.06 -29.76
CA TYR A 3 -21.62 1.47 -28.37
C TYR A 3 -21.36 0.25 -27.48
N PHE A 4 -20.37 0.35 -26.59
CA PHE A 4 -20.18 -0.66 -25.55
C PHE A 4 -21.41 -0.66 -24.63
N GLN A 5 -22.18 -1.75 -24.66
CA GLN A 5 -23.31 -1.97 -23.75
C GLN A 5 -22.79 -2.61 -22.46
N GLY A 6 -22.21 -1.81 -21.57
CA GLY A 6 -21.74 -2.28 -20.27
C GLY A 6 -21.09 -1.19 -19.43
N LEU A 7 -20.66 -1.57 -18.23
CA LEU A 7 -19.89 -0.71 -17.33
C LEU A 7 -18.39 -1.00 -17.50
N LEU A 8 -17.62 0.02 -17.86
CA LEU A 8 -16.17 -0.07 -18.01
C LEU A 8 -15.50 0.68 -16.85
N PHE A 9 -14.64 -0.02 -16.12
CA PHE A 9 -13.76 0.57 -15.10
C PHE A 9 -12.35 0.71 -15.67
N LEU A 10 -11.78 1.90 -15.52
CA LEU A 10 -10.40 2.18 -15.92
C LEU A 10 -9.66 2.80 -14.74
N THR A 11 -8.36 2.50 -14.66
CA THR A 11 -7.47 3.04 -13.63
C THR A 11 -6.24 3.61 -14.31
N THR A 12 -5.84 4.83 -13.97
CA THR A 12 -4.62 5.46 -14.48
C THR A 12 -3.93 6.23 -13.36
N ASN A 13 -2.60 6.23 -13.38
CA ASN A 13 -1.79 7.12 -12.55
C ASN A 13 -1.37 8.40 -13.31
N ARG A 14 -1.76 8.52 -14.59
CA ARG A 14 -1.29 9.54 -15.54
C ARG A 14 -2.48 10.27 -16.17
N ILE A 15 -3.37 10.81 -15.35
CA ILE A 15 -4.60 11.47 -15.82
C ILE A 15 -4.31 12.70 -16.69
N GLY A 16 -3.23 13.44 -16.42
CA GLY A 16 -2.83 14.61 -17.20
C GLY A 16 -2.32 14.29 -18.62
N GLN A 17 -2.10 13.00 -18.93
CA GLN A 17 -1.73 12.54 -20.27
C GLN A 17 -2.91 11.96 -21.05
N ILE A 18 -4.12 11.94 -20.47
CA ILE A 18 -5.33 11.51 -21.17
C ILE A 18 -5.83 12.66 -22.04
N ASP A 19 -6.18 12.37 -23.29
CA ASP A 19 -6.71 13.38 -24.20
C ASP A 19 -8.17 13.76 -23.88
N ASP A 20 -8.54 14.99 -24.24
CA ASP A 20 -9.87 15.54 -23.95
C ASP A 20 -11.00 14.77 -24.63
N ALA A 21 -10.77 14.16 -25.79
CA ALA A 21 -11.79 13.39 -26.49
C ALA A 21 -12.08 12.07 -25.76
N PHE A 22 -11.08 11.48 -25.11
CA PHE A 22 -11.29 10.35 -24.22
C PHE A 22 -12.09 10.77 -22.99
N LEU A 23 -11.70 11.85 -22.32
CA LEU A 23 -12.40 12.36 -21.13
C LEU A 23 -13.86 12.75 -21.43
N SER A 24 -14.15 13.22 -22.64
CA SER A 24 -15.52 13.55 -23.06
C SER A 24 -16.49 12.37 -23.06
N ARG A 25 -15.97 11.13 -22.98
CA ARG A 25 -16.74 9.88 -22.95
C ARG A 25 -16.77 9.25 -21.55
N VAL A 26 -16.06 9.83 -20.58
CA VAL A 26 -16.03 9.38 -19.19
C VAL A 26 -17.14 10.09 -18.43
N HIS A 27 -18.07 9.31 -17.88
CA HIS A 27 -19.22 9.85 -17.14
C HIS A 27 -18.88 10.26 -15.71
N VAL A 28 -17.94 9.55 -15.07
CA VAL A 28 -17.54 9.77 -13.67
C VAL A 28 -16.03 9.58 -13.54
N VAL A 29 -15.38 10.52 -12.86
CA VAL A 29 -13.96 10.44 -12.48
C VAL A 29 -13.89 10.40 -10.95
N ILE A 30 -13.22 9.37 -10.42
CA ILE A 30 -13.03 9.21 -8.97
C ILE A 30 -11.55 9.42 -8.67
N GLY A 31 -11.24 10.51 -7.96
CA GLY A 31 -9.90 10.78 -7.44
C GLY A 31 -9.70 10.09 -6.09
N TYR A 32 -8.58 9.38 -5.94
CA TYR A 32 -8.19 8.82 -4.65
C TYR A 32 -7.10 9.69 -4.03
N ALA A 33 -7.41 10.33 -2.91
CA ALA A 33 -6.44 11.05 -2.11
C ALA A 33 -5.36 10.11 -1.56
N PRO A 34 -4.13 10.60 -1.34
CA PRO A 34 -3.14 9.90 -0.53
C PRO A 34 -3.73 9.51 0.82
N LEU A 35 -3.29 8.37 1.36
CA LEU A 35 -3.74 7.91 2.67
C LEU A 35 -3.28 8.90 3.74
N ASP A 36 -4.20 9.31 4.62
CA ASP A 36 -3.84 9.96 5.87
C ASP A 36 -3.45 8.92 6.93
N GLU A 37 -2.87 9.37 8.03
CA GLU A 37 -2.44 8.49 9.11
C GLU A 37 -3.61 7.65 9.69
N PRO A 38 -4.82 8.22 9.95
CA PRO A 38 -5.97 7.43 10.37
C PRO A 38 -6.35 6.31 9.39
N LYS A 39 -6.38 6.59 8.08
CA LYS A 39 -6.68 5.59 7.04
C LYS A 39 -5.60 4.53 6.96
N ARG A 40 -4.31 4.90 7.02
CA ARG A 40 -3.20 3.92 7.09
C ARG A 40 -3.36 2.99 8.29
N LYS A 41 -3.62 3.54 9.47
CA LYS A 41 -3.84 2.77 10.70
C LYS A 41 -5.03 1.81 10.57
N ARG A 42 -6.13 2.25 9.94
CA ARG A 42 -7.29 1.40 9.67
C ARG A 42 -6.95 0.23 8.74
N ILE A 43 -6.16 0.47 7.70
CA ILE A 43 -5.71 -0.57 6.76
C ILE A 43 -4.83 -1.60 7.48
N TRP A 44 -3.83 -1.15 8.25
CA TRP A 44 -2.99 -2.02 9.07
C TRP A 44 -3.80 -2.90 10.02
N ASN A 45 -4.71 -2.29 10.78
CA ASN A 45 -5.60 -3.02 11.70
C ASN A 45 -6.49 -4.02 10.97
N GLY A 46 -6.89 -3.74 9.73
CA GLY A 46 -7.62 -4.67 8.88
C GLY A 46 -6.78 -5.91 8.54
N PHE A 47 -5.50 -5.72 8.21
CA PHE A 47 -4.58 -6.83 7.95
C PHE A 47 -4.27 -7.65 9.21
N PHE A 48 -4.01 -7.00 10.35
CA PHE A 48 -3.79 -7.72 11.61
C PHE A 48 -5.00 -8.55 12.02
N ARG A 49 -6.21 -7.99 11.92
CA ARG A 49 -7.45 -8.73 12.22
C ARG A 49 -7.64 -9.95 11.31
N LYS A 50 -7.24 -9.83 10.04
CA LYS A 50 -7.27 -10.97 9.11
C LYS A 50 -6.25 -12.04 9.51
N LEU A 51 -5.05 -11.64 9.90
CA LEU A 51 -4.02 -12.57 10.37
C LEU A 51 -4.41 -13.29 11.66
N GLU A 52 -5.02 -12.59 12.62
CA GLU A 52 -5.58 -13.21 13.83
C GLU A 52 -6.63 -14.27 13.50
N HIS A 53 -7.49 -14.01 12.52
CA HIS A 53 -8.49 -14.96 12.05
C HIS A 53 -7.84 -16.17 11.34
N ASP A 54 -6.84 -15.94 10.50
CA ASP A 54 -6.24 -16.98 9.65
C ASP A 54 -5.19 -17.84 10.40
N MET A 55 -4.56 -17.33 11.47
CA MET A 55 -3.43 -18.02 12.15
C MET A 55 -3.67 -18.40 13.62
N ALA A 56 -4.87 -18.18 14.16
CA ALA A 56 -5.28 -18.62 15.51
C ALA A 56 -4.36 -18.22 16.69
N THR A 57 -3.37 -17.35 16.47
CA THR A 57 -2.49 -16.80 17.51
C THR A 57 -2.81 -15.32 17.73
N PRO A 58 -3.45 -14.97 18.86
CA PRO A 58 -3.77 -13.59 19.17
C PRO A 58 -2.56 -12.92 19.81
N ASN A 59 -1.64 -12.37 19.00
CA ASN A 59 -0.79 -11.32 19.54
C ASN A 59 -1.62 -10.03 19.57
N ARG A 60 -2.37 -9.85 20.66
CA ARG A 60 -3.41 -8.81 20.84
C ARG A 60 -2.89 -7.39 20.68
N ASP A 61 -1.60 -7.19 20.90
CA ASP A 61 -0.90 -5.95 20.62
C ASP A 61 -0.20 -6.12 19.29
N GLY A 62 -0.97 -6.12 18.19
CA GLY A 62 -0.42 -6.09 16.84
C GLY A 62 0.73 -5.07 16.78
N PRO A 63 1.82 -5.38 16.04
CA PRO A 63 3.08 -4.67 16.18
C PRO A 63 2.85 -3.16 16.13
N LYS A 64 3.43 -2.44 17.10
CA LYS A 64 3.47 -0.98 17.12
C LYS A 64 4.41 -0.53 16.01
N ILE A 65 3.94 -0.66 14.78
CA ILE A 65 4.60 -0.10 13.61
C ILE A 65 4.42 1.39 13.76
N GLU A 66 5.54 2.09 13.94
CA GLU A 66 5.56 3.53 13.87
C GLU A 66 5.11 3.93 12.46
N VAL A 67 3.86 4.39 12.34
CA VAL A 67 3.22 4.77 11.06
C VAL A 67 3.79 6.11 10.54
N THR A 68 5.07 6.37 10.80
CA THR A 68 5.79 7.55 10.32
C THR A 68 6.09 7.45 8.83
N LEU A 69 6.08 6.24 8.27
CA LEU A 69 6.23 6.04 6.83
C LEU A 69 4.90 6.33 6.11
N SER A 70 4.97 7.20 5.11
CA SER A 70 3.86 7.64 4.25
C SER A 70 3.44 6.57 3.23
N TRP A 71 3.39 5.30 3.65
CA TRP A 71 3.10 4.18 2.75
C TRP A 71 1.70 4.23 2.16
N ASN A 72 1.61 3.96 0.87
CA ASN A 72 0.35 3.73 0.17
C ASN A 72 -0.20 2.31 0.48
N GLY A 73 -1.43 2.03 0.05
CA GLY A 73 -2.09 0.77 0.36
C GLY A 73 -1.38 -0.48 -0.21
N ARG A 74 -0.62 -0.34 -1.32
CA ARG A 74 0.17 -1.44 -1.89
C ARG A 74 1.41 -1.70 -1.06
N GLU A 75 2.09 -0.65 -0.63
CA GLU A 75 3.28 -0.77 0.23
C GLU A 75 2.93 -1.41 1.57
N ILE A 76 1.82 -1.00 2.20
CA ILE A 76 1.33 -1.65 3.43
C ILE A 76 1.08 -3.14 3.21
N ARG A 77 0.38 -3.51 2.13
CA ARG A 77 0.11 -4.92 1.78
C ARG A 77 1.40 -5.70 1.56
N ASN A 78 2.34 -5.13 0.79
CA ASN A 78 3.60 -5.77 0.47
C ASN A 78 4.45 -5.97 1.72
N ALA A 79 4.53 -4.95 2.59
CA ALA A 79 5.23 -5.03 3.86
C ALA A 79 4.64 -6.14 4.75
N PHE A 80 3.32 -6.22 4.82
CA PHE A 80 2.61 -7.26 5.56
C PHE A 80 2.92 -8.67 5.05
N GLN A 81 2.85 -8.87 3.73
CA GLN A 81 3.17 -10.16 3.11
C GLN A 81 4.64 -10.55 3.30
N THR A 82 5.54 -9.57 3.27
CA THR A 82 6.97 -9.79 3.49
C THR A 82 7.23 -10.22 4.93
N ALA A 83 6.59 -9.58 5.92
CA ALA A 83 6.70 -9.98 7.32
C ALA A 83 6.22 -11.42 7.57
N ILE A 84 5.09 -11.82 6.97
CA ILE A 84 4.59 -13.21 7.02
C ILE A 84 5.60 -14.17 6.38
N SER A 85 6.19 -13.78 5.26
CA SER A 85 7.16 -14.62 4.54
C SER A 85 8.45 -14.80 5.34
N LEU A 86 8.92 -13.75 6.03
CA LEU A 86 10.05 -13.82 6.95
C LEU A 86 9.76 -14.76 8.11
N ALA A 87 8.59 -14.63 8.74
CA ALA A 87 8.17 -15.51 9.83
C ALA A 87 8.06 -16.98 9.37
N GLY A 88 7.53 -17.21 8.18
CA GLY A 88 7.44 -18.56 7.60
C GLY A 88 8.81 -19.15 7.29
N TYR A 89 9.76 -18.33 6.82
CA TYR A 89 11.14 -18.75 6.60
C TYR A 89 11.84 -19.12 7.92
N GLU A 90 11.74 -18.27 8.94
CA GLU A 90 12.32 -18.52 10.26
C GLU A 90 11.79 -19.83 10.86
N ALA A 91 10.46 -20.01 10.83
CA ALA A 91 9.80 -21.24 11.25
C ALA A 91 10.32 -22.47 10.48
N ALA A 92 10.47 -22.40 9.16
CA ALA A 92 10.98 -23.51 8.36
C ALA A 92 12.45 -23.85 8.65
N THR A 93 13.24 -22.88 9.11
CA THR A 93 14.65 -23.08 9.48
C THR A 93 14.86 -23.56 10.91
N ASP A 94 13.87 -23.43 11.80
CA ASP A 94 13.96 -23.92 13.17
C ASP A 94 13.84 -25.46 13.21
N PRO A 95 14.87 -26.20 13.66
CA PRO A 95 14.81 -27.65 13.80
C PRO A 95 13.71 -28.17 14.73
N LYS A 96 13.12 -27.30 15.57
CA LYS A 96 12.04 -27.62 16.52
C LYS A 96 10.65 -27.29 15.99
N TRP A 97 10.56 -26.73 14.79
CA TRP A 97 9.29 -26.44 14.15
C TRP A 97 8.67 -27.71 13.57
N SER A 98 7.34 -27.79 13.64
CA SER A 98 6.54 -28.89 13.10
C SER A 98 5.47 -28.29 12.20
N PRO A 99 5.10 -28.92 11.08
CA PRO A 99 4.02 -28.45 10.19
C PRO A 99 2.66 -28.24 10.88
N GLU A 100 2.47 -28.85 12.06
CA GLU A 100 1.27 -28.71 12.87
C GLU A 100 1.24 -27.42 13.71
N LYS A 101 2.38 -26.73 13.84
CA LYS A 101 2.48 -25.45 14.55
C LYS A 101 2.17 -24.29 13.61
N THR A 102 1.38 -23.33 14.10
CA THR A 102 1.12 -22.08 13.40
C THR A 102 2.41 -21.25 13.28
N ILE A 103 2.53 -20.50 12.19
CA ILE A 103 3.63 -19.56 12.00
C ILE A 103 3.35 -18.34 12.88
N ASP A 104 4.30 -18.00 13.74
CA ASP A 104 4.16 -16.89 14.68
C ASP A 104 4.80 -15.63 14.10
N VAL A 105 3.98 -14.67 13.69
CA VAL A 105 4.46 -13.43 13.09
C VAL A 105 4.70 -12.38 14.18
N GLN A 106 5.96 -12.31 14.61
CA GLN A 106 6.43 -11.39 15.65
C GLN A 106 6.74 -9.95 15.16
N GLN A 107 6.90 -9.03 16.12
CA GLN A 107 7.16 -7.60 15.84
C GLN A 107 8.50 -7.38 15.12
N GLU A 108 9.49 -8.24 15.36
CA GLU A 108 10.82 -8.21 14.77
C GLU A 108 10.78 -8.39 13.24
N HIS A 109 9.86 -9.21 12.74
CA HIS A 109 9.65 -9.37 11.30
C HIS A 109 9.18 -8.05 10.66
N PHE A 110 8.24 -7.36 11.30
CA PHE A 110 7.77 -6.07 10.81
C PHE A 110 8.82 -4.98 10.95
N ALA A 111 9.59 -4.97 12.05
CA ALA A 111 10.70 -4.05 12.24
C ALA A 111 11.75 -4.20 11.13
N SER A 112 12.08 -5.44 10.76
CA SER A 112 13.02 -5.75 9.67
C SER A 112 12.53 -5.18 8.34
N VAL A 113 11.25 -5.39 8.00
CA VAL A 113 10.65 -4.84 6.77
C VAL A 113 10.63 -3.31 6.77
N VAL A 114 10.34 -2.69 7.91
CA VAL A 114 10.36 -1.23 8.07
C VAL A 114 11.78 -0.69 7.86
N MET A 115 12.80 -1.34 8.43
CA MET A 115 14.20 -0.93 8.23
C MET A 115 14.61 -1.05 6.76
N MET A 116 14.35 -2.20 6.12
CA MET A 116 14.65 -2.38 4.69
C MET A 116 13.97 -1.33 3.81
N SER A 117 12.72 -1.00 4.12
CA SER A 117 11.99 0.04 3.40
C SER A 117 12.58 1.43 3.65
N ARG A 118 12.97 1.77 4.88
CA ARG A 118 13.64 3.05 5.20
C ARG A 118 14.95 3.19 4.43
N GLU A 119 15.77 2.14 4.39
CA GLU A 119 17.02 2.13 3.63
C GLU A 119 16.79 2.31 2.12
N PHE A 120 15.79 1.62 1.57
CA PHE A 120 15.42 1.75 0.17
C PHE A 120 14.94 3.17 -0.17
N HIS A 121 14.07 3.76 0.66
CA HIS A 121 13.62 5.14 0.46
C HIS A 121 14.77 6.13 0.58
N SER A 122 15.61 6.00 1.61
CA SER A 122 16.81 6.84 1.76
C SER A 122 17.74 6.75 0.55
N TYR A 123 17.88 5.56 -0.04
CA TYR A 123 18.64 5.38 -1.27
C TYR A 123 17.95 6.06 -2.47
N MET A 124 16.64 5.89 -2.63
CA MET A 124 15.87 6.54 -3.70
C MET A 124 15.94 8.08 -3.60
N ASP A 125 15.81 8.62 -2.40
CA ASP A 125 15.92 10.06 -2.12
C ASP A 125 17.35 10.56 -2.37
N SER A 126 18.38 9.70 -2.21
CA SER A 126 19.75 10.07 -2.57
C SER A 126 20.01 10.17 -4.08
N ILE A 127 19.17 9.52 -4.91
CA ILE A 127 19.31 9.53 -6.37
C ILE A 127 18.60 10.74 -6.99
N GLY A 128 17.49 11.20 -6.41
CA GLY A 128 16.67 12.26 -6.97
C GLY A 128 16.31 13.33 -5.94
N GLU A 129 16.39 14.59 -6.34
CA GLU A 129 16.03 15.75 -5.49
C GLU A 129 14.52 15.90 -5.25
N GLN A 130 13.68 15.07 -5.87
CA GLN A 130 12.22 15.20 -5.92
C GLN A 130 11.55 13.89 -5.56
N ASP A 131 10.48 13.96 -4.76
CA ASP A 131 9.68 12.79 -4.39
C ASP A 131 8.81 12.28 -5.55
N GLU A 132 8.00 11.22 -5.34
CA GLU A 132 7.13 10.69 -6.40
C GLU A 132 6.09 11.69 -6.89
N ALA A 133 5.50 12.48 -5.98
CA ALA A 133 4.46 13.45 -6.32
C ALA A 133 5.05 14.61 -7.14
N ASP A 134 6.24 15.09 -6.74
CA ASP A 134 6.99 16.10 -7.47
C ASP A 134 7.33 15.65 -8.89
N ARG A 135 7.82 14.41 -9.03
CA ARG A 135 8.14 13.85 -10.36
C ARG A 135 6.89 13.68 -11.23
N ALA A 136 5.77 13.24 -10.65
CA ALA A 136 4.51 13.10 -11.37
C ALA A 136 3.99 14.47 -11.86
N ARG A 137 4.11 15.51 -11.03
CA ARG A 137 3.78 16.88 -11.39
C ARG A 137 4.69 17.42 -12.48
N ALA A 138 6.00 17.23 -12.35
CA ALA A 138 6.99 17.68 -13.32
C ALA A 138 6.76 17.06 -14.72
N ARG A 139 6.24 15.84 -14.77
CA ARG A 139 5.90 15.13 -16.02
C ARG A 139 4.49 15.38 -16.54
N LEU A 140 3.73 16.28 -15.89
CA LEU A 140 2.33 16.57 -16.20
C LEU A 140 1.43 15.31 -16.15
N GLU A 141 1.80 14.34 -15.30
CA GLU A 141 1.07 13.07 -15.18
C GLU A 141 -0.14 13.23 -14.23
N ARG A 142 0.05 13.92 -13.11
CA ARG A 142 -0.95 14.12 -12.06
C ARG A 142 -0.55 15.31 -11.17
N ASN A 143 -1.53 15.97 -10.56
CA ASN A 143 -1.29 17.00 -9.54
C ASN A 143 -2.07 16.64 -8.26
N ASP A 144 -1.38 16.09 -7.26
CA ASP A 144 -1.99 15.63 -6.01
C ASP A 144 -2.36 16.77 -5.05
N GLU A 145 -1.79 17.96 -5.25
CA GLU A 145 -2.16 19.17 -4.48
C GLU A 145 -3.52 19.73 -4.91
N HIS A 146 -3.93 19.47 -6.16
CA HIS A 146 -5.20 19.92 -6.69
C HIS A 146 -6.22 18.80 -6.61
N MET A 147 -6.83 18.64 -5.45
CA MET A 147 -7.93 17.70 -5.27
C MET A 147 -9.12 18.15 -6.12
N LEU A 148 -9.50 17.32 -7.10
CA LEU A 148 -10.80 17.44 -7.77
C LEU A 148 -11.86 17.36 -6.66
N GLY A 149 -12.70 18.39 -6.52
CA GLY A 149 -13.67 18.57 -5.44
C GLY A 149 -14.81 17.55 -5.39
N GLY A 150 -14.51 16.26 -5.45
CA GLY A 150 -15.40 15.17 -5.11
C GLY A 150 -15.38 14.99 -3.60
N GLN A 151 -16.53 15.21 -2.97
CA GLN A 151 -16.74 14.96 -1.55
C GLN A 151 -16.20 13.58 -1.17
N SER A 152 -15.33 13.57 -0.14
CA SER A 152 -14.97 12.38 0.61
C SER A 152 -16.25 11.65 1.02
N VAL A 153 -16.49 10.46 0.47
CA VAL A 153 -17.44 9.49 1.02
C VAL A 153 -16.70 8.63 2.04
#